data_AF-A0A0L6TYI5-F1
#
_entry.id   AF-A0A0L6TYI5-F1
#
_cell.length_a   1.000
_cell.length_b   1.000
_cell.length_c   1.000
_cell.angle_alpha   90.00
_cell.angle_beta   90.00
_cell.angle_gamma   90.00
#
_symmetry.space_group_name_H-M   'P 1'
#
loop_
_entity.id
_entity.type
_entity.pdbx_description
1 polymer ?
#
loop_
_entity_poly.entity_id
_entity_poly.type
_entity_poly.pdbx_seq_one_letter_code
_entity_poly.pdbx_strand_id
1 'polypeptide(L)'
;NYPTDGTWVQGSDQIGTPGLSRRIEGVNFKLTGDIPAGAKIVYNLHIQDYGWLCDVNNPSTWQEGPDFAGTTGESKRIEAIQIKLLDASNRQLAGYSVQYSGHVQDVGDVAMVADGSKLGTVGASQRLECLSVGIVKVADFVPYYRALGAAEKIIQTKDDYTPASVAALEKAIHDHPVPDTSTQATVDAATKAINEALTKLVKATTDVTAPEISELDVTFTEEVGADEKTISYTVTDADSYLDFDTIKNINNYTFAGIALPAGSTVTTDAATVEQKETKVTIHIPVSAVSKTVDGVFAISGIEDVDGNVNTAITQTGNIDFTGYPAFMV
;
A
#
# COMPACT_ATOMS: atom_id res chain seq x y z
N ASN A 1 -15.75 1.56 47.13
CA ASN A 1 -14.46 2.06 47.64
C ASN A 1 -13.36 1.39 46.86
N TYR A 2 -12.52 2.18 46.18
CA TYR A 2 -11.22 1.74 45.71
C TYR A 2 -10.38 1.27 46.91
N PRO A 3 -9.37 0.41 46.73
CA PRO A 3 -8.48 0.05 47.84
C PRO A 3 -7.82 1.30 48.42
N THR A 4 -8.10 1.61 49.69
CA THR A 4 -7.62 2.85 50.34
C THR A 4 -6.12 2.83 50.63
N ASP A 5 -5.49 1.67 50.46
CA ASP A 5 -4.05 1.45 50.59
C ASP A 5 -3.29 1.66 49.27
N GLY A 6 -3.99 2.04 48.18
CA GLY A 6 -3.40 2.27 46.87
C GLY A 6 -3.07 0.99 46.10
N THR A 7 -3.55 -0.17 46.55
CA THR A 7 -3.40 -1.42 45.82
C THR A 7 -4.31 -1.47 44.58
N TRP A 8 -3.90 -2.27 43.60
CA TRP A 8 -4.68 -2.51 42.38
C TRP A 8 -5.41 -3.85 42.48
N VAL A 9 -6.66 -3.87 42.05
CA VAL A 9 -7.45 -5.09 41.87
C VAL A 9 -7.14 -5.67 40.48
N GLN A 10 -6.93 -6.98 40.37
CA GLN A 10 -6.76 -7.60 39.05
C GLN A 10 -8.04 -7.41 38.24
N GLY A 11 -7.93 -7.00 36.98
CA GLY A 11 -9.10 -6.60 36.20
C GLY A 11 -10.15 -7.71 36.05
N SER A 12 -9.73 -8.97 35.97
CA SER A 12 -10.63 -10.12 35.93
C SER A 12 -11.44 -10.30 37.21
N ASP A 13 -10.94 -9.78 38.33
CA ASP A 13 -11.65 -9.78 39.60
C ASP A 13 -12.71 -8.67 39.59
N GLN A 14 -13.81 -8.92 40.28
CA GLN A 14 -14.93 -7.99 40.31
C GLN A 14 -14.63 -6.81 41.23
N ILE A 15 -14.74 -5.59 40.69
CA ILE A 15 -14.80 -4.36 41.50
C ILE A 15 -16.26 -3.96 41.73
N GLY A 16 -16.54 -3.32 42.87
CA GLY A 16 -17.89 -2.91 43.27
C GLY A 16 -18.51 -3.81 44.34
N THR A 17 -19.80 -3.63 44.60
CA THR A 17 -20.53 -4.43 45.60
C THR A 17 -21.95 -4.71 45.08
N PRO A 18 -22.17 -5.82 44.35
CA PRO A 18 -23.43 -6.08 43.67
C PRO A 18 -24.53 -6.29 44.71
N GLY A 19 -25.73 -5.76 44.47
CA GLY A 19 -26.87 -5.96 45.36
C GLY A 19 -26.79 -5.25 46.73
N LEU A 20 -25.66 -4.61 47.07
CA LEU A 20 -25.53 -3.77 48.28
C LEU A 20 -25.97 -2.31 48.04
N SER A 21 -26.53 -2.03 46.87
CA SER A 21 -27.02 -0.72 46.45
C SER A 21 -25.99 0.42 46.53
N ARG A 22 -24.70 0.09 46.38
CA ARG A 22 -23.63 1.09 46.32
C ARG A 22 -23.29 1.41 44.87
N ARG A 23 -23.01 2.68 44.61
CA ARG A 23 -22.64 3.19 43.28
C ARG A 23 -21.13 3.18 43.08
N ILE A 24 -20.72 2.97 41.84
CA ILE A 24 -19.38 3.31 41.36
C ILE A 24 -19.42 4.76 40.86
N GLU A 25 -18.50 5.60 41.31
CA GLU A 25 -18.45 7.04 40.95
C GLU A 25 -17.31 7.37 39.97
N GLY A 26 -16.33 6.48 39.87
CA GLY A 26 -15.19 6.61 38.97
C GLY A 26 -14.32 5.35 38.96
N VAL A 27 -13.41 5.28 37.99
CA VAL A 27 -12.48 4.17 37.75
C VAL A 27 -11.16 4.68 37.19
N ASN A 28 -10.11 3.89 37.40
CA ASN A 28 -8.89 3.97 36.61
C ASN A 28 -8.40 2.56 36.27
N PHE A 29 -7.72 2.42 35.13
CA PHE A 29 -7.19 1.13 34.68
C PHE A 29 -5.70 1.24 34.39
N LYS A 30 -4.95 0.22 34.80
CA LYS A 30 -3.53 0.12 34.50
C LYS A 30 -3.28 -1.18 33.75
N LEU A 31 -2.62 -1.08 32.59
CA LEU A 31 -2.15 -2.26 31.86
C LEU A 31 -1.02 -2.95 32.63
N THR A 32 -1.11 -4.27 32.73
CA THR A 32 -0.13 -5.14 33.39
C THR A 32 0.10 -6.40 32.55
N GLY A 33 1.19 -7.12 32.81
CA GLY A 33 1.56 -8.33 32.08
C GLY A 33 2.22 -8.08 30.73
N ASP A 34 2.25 -9.11 29.90
CA ASP A 34 2.93 -9.13 28.59
C ASP A 34 2.07 -8.47 27.50
N ILE A 35 1.78 -7.18 27.66
CA ILE A 35 1.08 -6.35 26.67
C ILE A 35 2.12 -5.62 25.79
N PRO A 36 1.91 -5.51 24.46
CA PRO A 36 2.84 -4.82 23.57
C PRO A 36 3.19 -3.40 24.03
N ALA A 37 4.47 -3.01 23.84
CA ALA A 37 4.93 -1.67 24.16
C ALA A 37 4.16 -0.62 23.35
N GLY A 38 3.77 0.48 24.00
CA GLY A 38 2.97 1.55 23.40
C GLY A 38 1.47 1.26 23.32
N ALA A 39 1.00 0.11 23.83
CA ALA A 39 -0.42 -0.13 24.02
C ALA A 39 -1.00 0.82 25.09
N LYS A 40 -2.25 1.22 24.88
CA LYS A 40 -2.99 2.16 25.71
C LYS A 40 -4.35 1.59 26.06
N ILE A 41 -4.74 1.63 27.33
CA ILE A 41 -6.13 1.39 27.73
C ILE A 41 -6.84 2.72 27.84
N VAL A 42 -7.95 2.89 27.11
CA VAL A 42 -8.74 4.12 27.13
C VAL A 42 -10.20 3.80 27.45
N TYR A 43 -10.88 4.71 28.14
CA TYR A 43 -12.24 4.49 28.62
C TYR A 43 -13.06 5.77 28.68
N ASN A 44 -14.35 5.63 28.39
CA ASN A 44 -15.34 6.69 28.45
C ASN A 44 -16.45 6.30 29.42
N LEU A 45 -16.88 7.24 30.24
CA LEU A 45 -17.92 7.02 31.25
C LEU A 45 -19.15 7.84 30.89
N HIS A 46 -20.33 7.22 31.03
CA HIS A 46 -21.59 7.93 31.09
C HIS A 46 -21.94 8.16 32.56
N ILE A 47 -21.85 9.42 33.00
CA ILE A 47 -22.10 9.83 34.38
C ILE A 47 -23.51 10.41 34.50
N GLN A 48 -24.19 10.11 35.60
CA GLN A 48 -25.50 10.70 35.91
C GLN A 48 -25.45 12.23 35.79
N ASP A 49 -26.45 12.80 35.10
CA ASP A 49 -26.65 14.23 34.82
C ASP A 49 -25.59 14.88 33.91
N TYR A 50 -24.42 14.25 33.68
CA TYR A 50 -23.36 14.76 32.79
C TYR A 50 -23.37 14.12 31.41
N GLY A 51 -23.85 12.88 31.31
CA GLY A 51 -23.79 12.12 30.07
C GLY A 51 -22.41 11.51 29.83
N TRP A 52 -22.07 11.26 28.57
CA TRP A 52 -20.73 10.81 28.17
C TRP A 52 -19.69 11.90 28.38
N LEU A 53 -18.60 11.59 29.06
CA LEU A 53 -17.51 12.55 29.32
C LEU A 53 -16.70 12.89 28.07
N CYS A 54 -16.62 11.95 27.12
CA CYS A 54 -15.85 12.08 25.89
C CYS A 54 -16.71 11.75 24.65
N ASP A 55 -16.19 12.05 23.46
CA ASP A 55 -16.88 11.70 22.20
C ASP A 55 -16.89 10.18 22.01
N VAL A 56 -18.09 9.59 22.02
CA VAL A 56 -18.31 8.15 21.88
C VAL A 56 -17.80 7.58 20.55
N ASN A 57 -17.63 8.43 19.52
CA ASN A 57 -17.13 8.04 18.20
C ASN A 57 -15.63 8.28 18.03
N ASN A 58 -14.98 8.94 18.98
CA ASN A 58 -13.55 9.25 18.92
C ASN A 58 -12.79 8.78 20.18
N PRO A 59 -12.31 7.51 20.18
CA PRO A 59 -11.54 6.94 21.29
C PRO A 59 -10.26 7.69 21.66
N SER A 60 -9.71 8.53 20.78
CA SER A 60 -8.53 9.33 21.12
C SER A 60 -8.84 10.47 22.10
N THR A 61 -10.12 10.72 22.39
CA THR A 61 -10.57 11.71 23.38
C THR A 61 -10.90 11.08 24.74
N TRP A 62 -10.90 9.74 24.81
CA TRP A 62 -11.26 9.00 26.01
C TRP A 62 -10.16 9.08 27.06
N GLN A 63 -10.50 8.87 28.33
CA GLN A 63 -9.51 8.90 29.40
C GLN A 63 -8.52 7.76 29.20
N GLU A 64 -7.22 8.09 29.13
CA GLU A 64 -6.15 7.10 29.06
C GLU A 64 -5.75 6.65 30.47
N GLY A 65 -5.62 5.34 30.68
CA GLY A 65 -5.15 4.79 31.95
C GLY A 65 -3.67 5.06 32.18
N PRO A 66 -3.22 5.25 33.43
CA PRO A 66 -3.91 4.99 34.70
C PRO A 66 -4.66 6.19 35.31
N ASP A 67 -4.97 7.22 34.52
CA ASP A 67 -5.58 8.46 35.04
C ASP A 67 -7.06 8.26 35.40
N PHE A 68 -7.52 8.92 36.46
CA PHE A 68 -8.89 8.75 36.96
C PHE A 68 -9.95 9.34 36.01
N ALA A 69 -11.00 8.56 35.72
CA ALA A 69 -12.24 9.06 35.13
C ALA A 69 -13.40 8.91 36.12
N GLY A 70 -14.25 9.94 36.23
CA GLY A 70 -15.47 9.92 37.05
C GLY A 70 -15.60 11.19 37.89
N THR A 71 -16.31 11.07 39.01
CA THR A 71 -16.50 12.16 39.96
C THR A 71 -15.99 11.78 41.35
N THR A 72 -15.55 12.77 42.13
CA THR A 72 -15.15 12.57 43.53
C THR A 72 -15.93 13.52 44.42
N GLY A 73 -16.69 12.98 45.37
CA GLY A 73 -17.45 13.77 46.36
C GLY A 73 -18.75 14.38 45.83
N GLU A 74 -19.08 14.19 44.56
CA GLU A 74 -20.28 14.78 43.93
C GLU A 74 -21.52 13.88 44.01
N SER A 75 -21.38 12.66 44.52
CA SER A 75 -22.46 11.68 44.59
C SER A 75 -23.07 11.28 43.25
N LYS A 76 -22.34 11.44 42.13
CA LYS A 76 -22.77 11.05 40.79
C LYS A 76 -22.27 9.64 40.45
N ARG A 77 -23.20 8.78 40.00
CA ARG A 77 -22.89 7.39 39.63
C ARG A 77 -22.49 7.26 38.17
N ILE A 78 -21.71 6.23 37.87
CA ILE A 78 -21.55 5.69 36.51
C ILE A 78 -22.82 4.94 36.13
N GLU A 79 -23.37 5.23 34.95
CA GLU A 79 -24.53 4.53 34.37
C GLU A 79 -24.11 3.61 33.21
N ALA A 80 -23.07 4.00 32.46
CA ALA A 80 -22.46 3.16 31.43
C ALA A 80 -20.96 3.43 31.26
N ILE A 81 -20.27 2.49 30.62
CA ILE A 81 -18.84 2.55 30.32
C ILE A 81 -18.53 1.97 28.94
N GLN A 82 -17.52 2.52 28.28
CA GLN A 82 -16.85 1.96 27.10
C GLN A 82 -15.36 1.84 27.38
N ILE A 83 -14.72 0.75 26.96
CA ILE A 83 -13.28 0.52 27.16
C ILE A 83 -12.67 0.01 25.85
N LYS A 84 -11.55 0.58 25.43
CA LYS A 84 -10.78 0.13 24.26
C LYS A 84 -9.31 -0.06 24.61
N LEU A 85 -8.67 -0.95 23.86
CA LEU A 85 -7.22 -1.14 23.87
C LEU A 85 -6.68 -0.64 22.55
N LEU A 86 -5.82 0.38 22.59
CA LEU A 86 -5.28 1.04 21.41
C LEU A 86 -3.77 0.81 21.28
N ASP A 87 -3.24 0.90 20.07
CA ASP A 87 -1.81 0.98 19.78
C ASP A 87 -1.29 2.42 19.92
N ALA A 88 0.03 2.60 19.73
CA ALA A 88 0.68 3.91 19.81
C ALA A 88 0.16 4.92 18.75
N SER A 89 -0.51 4.43 17.70
CA SER A 89 -1.14 5.23 16.64
C SER A 89 -2.64 5.43 16.86
N ASN A 90 -3.14 5.15 18.08
CA ASN A 90 -4.56 5.26 18.47
C ASN A 90 -5.53 4.38 17.64
N ARG A 91 -5.06 3.27 17.08
CA ARG A 91 -5.90 2.25 16.42
C ARG A 91 -6.18 1.11 17.39
N GLN A 92 -7.24 0.34 17.19
CA GLN A 92 -7.48 -0.88 17.98
C GLN A 92 -6.22 -1.76 17.99
N LEU A 93 -5.81 -2.22 19.16
CA LEU A 93 -4.61 -3.05 19.30
C LEU A 93 -4.85 -4.42 18.66
N ALA A 94 -4.13 -4.68 17.57
CA ALA A 94 -4.23 -5.93 16.83
C ALA A 94 -3.82 -7.15 17.69
N GLY A 95 -4.55 -8.26 17.55
CA GLY A 95 -4.30 -9.50 18.28
C GLY A 95 -4.78 -9.51 19.74
N TYR A 96 -5.45 -8.45 20.19
CA TYR A 96 -5.99 -8.34 21.55
C TYR A 96 -7.42 -7.78 21.54
N SER A 97 -8.22 -8.23 22.49
CA SER A 97 -9.56 -7.70 22.77
C SER A 97 -9.67 -7.40 24.26
N VAL A 98 -10.24 -6.25 24.60
CA VAL A 98 -10.64 -5.93 25.98
C VAL A 98 -12.10 -6.30 26.16
N GLN A 99 -12.37 -7.23 27.08
CA GLN A 99 -13.68 -7.76 27.39
C GLN A 99 -14.09 -7.33 28.79
N TYR A 100 -15.34 -6.93 28.97
CA TYR A 100 -15.83 -6.43 30.24
C TYR A 100 -17.30 -6.75 30.46
N SER A 101 -17.64 -7.01 31.71
CA SER A 101 -18.99 -7.33 32.18
C SER A 101 -19.26 -6.60 33.48
N GLY A 102 -20.52 -6.62 33.93
CA GLY A 102 -20.89 -5.94 35.16
C GLY A 102 -22.30 -6.25 35.61
N HIS A 103 -22.68 -5.59 36.71
CA HIS A 103 -24.02 -5.66 37.28
C HIS A 103 -24.65 -4.28 37.21
N VAL A 104 -25.86 -4.19 36.66
CA VAL A 104 -26.63 -2.96 36.53
C VAL A 104 -27.82 -3.01 37.46
N GLN A 105 -28.03 -1.93 38.21
CA GLN A 105 -29.17 -1.80 39.12
C GLN A 105 -30.50 -2.15 38.42
N ASP A 106 -31.33 -2.95 39.09
CA ASP A 106 -32.67 -3.38 38.66
C ASP A 106 -32.70 -4.16 37.32
N VAL A 107 -31.55 -4.44 36.72
CA VAL A 107 -31.37 -5.27 35.52
C VAL A 107 -30.68 -6.59 35.88
N GLY A 108 -29.69 -6.54 36.77
CA GLY A 108 -28.88 -7.69 37.14
C GLY A 108 -27.52 -7.72 36.43
N ASP A 109 -26.94 -8.92 36.35
CA ASP A 109 -25.72 -9.15 35.57
C ASP A 109 -26.03 -9.00 34.08
N VAL A 110 -25.22 -8.21 33.38
CA VAL A 110 -25.36 -7.97 31.95
C VAL A 110 -24.34 -8.78 31.15
N ALA A 111 -24.68 -9.08 29.90
CA ALA A 111 -23.80 -9.82 29.00
C ALA A 111 -22.43 -9.14 28.86
N MET A 112 -21.39 -9.96 28.72
CA MET A 112 -20.04 -9.48 28.44
C MET A 112 -20.01 -8.74 27.11
N VAL A 113 -19.38 -7.57 27.10
CA VAL A 113 -19.15 -6.76 25.90
C VAL A 113 -17.65 -6.59 25.66
N ALA A 114 -17.27 -6.07 24.50
CA ALA A 114 -15.87 -5.88 24.16
C ALA A 114 -15.61 -4.61 23.36
N ASP A 115 -14.37 -4.15 23.39
CA ASP A 115 -13.77 -3.22 22.42
C ASP A 115 -14.60 -1.96 22.11
N GLY A 116 -14.98 -1.24 23.17
CA GLY A 116 -15.70 0.03 23.11
C GLY A 116 -17.22 -0.11 23.05
N SER A 117 -17.74 -1.33 23.05
CA SER A 117 -19.17 -1.58 23.20
C SER A 117 -19.69 -1.07 24.54
N LYS A 118 -20.89 -0.51 24.58
CA LYS A 118 -21.46 0.05 25.82
C LYS A 118 -21.81 -1.07 26.80
N LEU A 119 -21.25 -1.03 28.02
CA LEU A 119 -21.73 -1.78 29.18
C LEU A 119 -22.54 -0.85 30.08
N GLY A 120 -23.77 -1.21 30.44
CA GLY A 120 -24.65 -0.38 31.27
C GLY A 120 -25.79 0.28 30.50
N THR A 121 -26.37 1.33 31.07
CA THR A 121 -27.56 2.01 30.52
C THR A 121 -27.34 3.50 30.33
N VAL A 122 -28.09 4.08 29.39
CA VAL A 122 -28.12 5.53 29.14
C VAL A 122 -29.57 5.96 29.23
N GLY A 123 -29.87 6.95 30.08
CA GLY A 123 -31.21 7.51 30.25
C GLY A 123 -32.19 6.67 31.10
N ALA A 124 -31.79 5.47 31.56
CA ALA A 124 -32.62 4.62 32.42
C ALA A 124 -32.48 4.93 33.93
N SER A 125 -31.58 5.85 34.30
CA SER A 125 -31.25 6.17 35.70
C SER A 125 -30.74 4.99 36.53
N GLN A 126 -30.20 3.94 35.89
CA GLN A 126 -29.67 2.74 36.56
C GLN A 126 -28.15 2.83 36.67
N ARG A 127 -27.61 2.63 37.88
CA ARG A 127 -26.16 2.63 38.14
C ARG A 127 -25.49 1.32 37.73
N LEU A 128 -24.23 1.41 37.34
CA LEU A 128 -23.31 0.29 37.36
C LEU A 128 -22.89 0.01 38.81
N GLU A 129 -23.18 -1.19 39.29
CA GLU A 129 -22.84 -1.63 40.65
C GLU A 129 -21.52 -2.40 40.71
N CYS A 130 -21.17 -3.07 39.60
CA CYS A 130 -19.99 -3.90 39.47
C CYS A 130 -19.39 -3.85 38.08
N LEU A 131 -18.09 -4.10 37.99
CA LEU A 131 -17.33 -4.18 36.75
C LEU A 131 -16.23 -5.24 36.89
N SER A 132 -16.04 -6.03 35.84
CA SER A 132 -14.86 -6.86 35.61
C SER A 132 -14.33 -6.58 34.20
N VAL A 133 -13.02 -6.51 34.03
CA VAL A 133 -12.34 -6.15 32.77
C VAL A 133 -11.16 -7.08 32.55
N GLY A 134 -11.18 -7.86 31.46
CA GLY A 134 -10.11 -8.75 31.05
C GLY A 134 -9.55 -8.38 29.68
N ILE A 135 -8.29 -8.70 29.44
CA ILE A 135 -7.70 -8.65 28.09
C ILE A 135 -7.46 -10.08 27.65
N VAL A 136 -7.93 -10.43 26.46
CA VAL A 136 -7.71 -11.74 25.84
C VAL A 136 -6.94 -11.57 24.54
N LYS A 137 -6.11 -12.56 24.21
CA LYS A 137 -5.53 -12.65 22.87
C LYS A 137 -6.60 -13.14 21.90
N VAL A 138 -6.72 -12.45 20.78
CA VAL A 138 -7.57 -12.83 19.65
C VAL A 138 -6.68 -12.94 18.41
N ALA A 139 -7.18 -13.54 17.33
CA ALA A 139 -6.41 -13.55 16.10
C ALA A 139 -6.26 -12.12 15.54
N ASP A 140 -5.07 -11.79 15.05
CA ASP A 140 -4.79 -10.58 14.29
C ASP A 140 -5.13 -10.81 12.81
N PHE A 141 -6.27 -10.26 12.39
CA PHE A 141 -6.75 -10.35 11.02
C PHE A 141 -6.19 -9.23 10.11
N VAL A 142 -5.42 -8.27 10.62
CA VAL A 142 -4.93 -7.14 9.82
C VAL A 142 -4.08 -7.60 8.62
N PRO A 143 -3.12 -8.53 8.77
CA PRO A 143 -2.36 -9.05 7.62
C PRO A 143 -3.24 -9.79 6.62
N TYR A 144 -4.21 -10.55 7.10
CA TYR A 144 -5.16 -11.29 6.27
C TYR A 144 -6.01 -10.35 5.40
N TYR A 145 -6.61 -9.32 5.99
CA TYR A 145 -7.40 -8.33 5.24
C TYR A 145 -6.57 -7.54 4.24
N ARG A 146 -5.29 -7.27 4.53
CA ARG A 146 -4.36 -6.68 3.54
C ARG A 146 -4.13 -7.61 2.36
N ALA A 147 -3.91 -8.90 2.61
CA ALA A 147 -3.73 -9.89 1.56
C ALA A 147 -5.00 -10.04 0.70
N LEU A 148 -6.18 -10.09 1.33
CA LEU A 148 -7.46 -10.09 0.62
C LEU A 148 -7.67 -8.84 -0.24
N GLY A 149 -7.39 -7.64 0.30
CA GLY A 149 -7.52 -6.40 -0.48
C GLY A 149 -6.55 -6.31 -1.65
N ALA A 150 -5.34 -6.88 -1.53
CA ALA A 150 -4.42 -7.03 -2.65
C ALA A 150 -4.96 -8.00 -3.70
N ALA A 151 -5.51 -9.15 -3.26
CA ALA A 151 -6.10 -10.14 -4.15
C ALA A 151 -7.36 -9.62 -4.86
N GLU A 152 -8.20 -8.85 -4.18
CA GLU A 152 -9.40 -8.23 -4.76
C GLU A 152 -9.03 -7.31 -5.93
N LYS A 153 -7.98 -6.50 -5.79
CA LYS A 153 -7.48 -5.65 -6.89
C LYS A 153 -7.07 -6.49 -8.11
N ILE A 154 -6.37 -7.60 -7.89
CA ILE A 154 -5.99 -8.51 -8.98
C ILE A 154 -7.21 -9.13 -9.64
N ILE A 155 -8.21 -9.55 -8.86
CA ILE A 155 -9.45 -10.15 -9.39
C ILE A 155 -10.22 -9.13 -10.25
N GLN A 156 -10.19 -7.85 -9.89
CA GLN A 156 -10.78 -6.77 -10.69
C GLN A 156 -10.06 -6.54 -12.03
N THR A 157 -8.75 -6.77 -12.09
CA THR A 157 -7.91 -6.65 -13.29
C THR A 157 -7.44 -8.02 -13.80
N LYS A 158 -8.25 -9.06 -13.63
CA LYS A 158 -7.82 -10.45 -13.86
C LYS A 158 -7.40 -10.75 -15.30
N ASP A 159 -7.89 -9.96 -16.26
CA ASP A 159 -7.57 -10.14 -17.68
C ASP A 159 -6.12 -9.75 -18.00
N ASP A 160 -5.46 -8.98 -17.13
CA ASP A 160 -4.02 -8.68 -17.22
C ASP A 160 -3.13 -9.87 -16.83
N TYR A 161 -3.71 -10.97 -16.35
CA TYR A 161 -3.02 -12.12 -15.79
C TYR A 161 -3.46 -13.41 -16.47
N THR A 162 -2.58 -14.41 -16.48
CA THR A 162 -2.93 -15.71 -17.05
C THR A 162 -4.09 -16.32 -16.25
N PRO A 163 -5.09 -16.93 -16.92
CA PRO A 163 -6.22 -17.56 -16.25
C PRO A 163 -5.80 -18.58 -15.19
N ALA A 164 -4.71 -19.32 -15.45
CA ALA A 164 -4.17 -20.31 -14.53
C ALA A 164 -3.66 -19.68 -13.22
N SER A 165 -2.94 -18.57 -13.30
CA SER A 165 -2.41 -17.89 -12.09
C SER A 165 -3.51 -17.21 -11.27
N VAL A 166 -4.53 -16.65 -11.94
CA VAL A 166 -5.70 -16.07 -11.25
C VAL A 166 -6.52 -17.17 -10.57
N ALA A 167 -6.77 -18.29 -11.25
CA ALA A 167 -7.48 -19.43 -10.66
C ALA A 167 -6.76 -19.99 -9.42
N ALA A 168 -5.43 -19.97 -9.41
CA ALA A 168 -4.65 -20.37 -8.24
C ALA A 168 -4.83 -19.40 -7.05
N LEU A 169 -4.94 -18.09 -7.31
CA LEU A 169 -5.23 -17.08 -6.30
C LEU A 169 -6.66 -17.23 -5.74
N GLU A 170 -7.65 -17.37 -6.62
CA GLU A 170 -9.05 -17.61 -6.21
C GLU A 170 -9.18 -18.88 -5.37
N LYS A 171 -8.48 -19.96 -5.77
CA LYS A 171 -8.41 -21.20 -5.00
C LYS A 171 -7.74 -21.01 -3.64
N ALA A 172 -6.67 -20.22 -3.55
CA ALA A 172 -6.01 -19.93 -2.27
C ALA A 172 -6.96 -19.22 -1.30
N ILE A 173 -7.77 -18.28 -1.79
CA ILE A 173 -8.81 -17.60 -0.99
C ILE A 173 -9.90 -18.59 -0.57
N HIS A 174 -10.43 -19.35 -1.53
CA HIS A 174 -11.55 -20.27 -1.31
C HIS A 174 -11.22 -21.39 -0.31
N ASP A 175 -10.03 -21.99 -0.42
CA ASP A 175 -9.65 -23.15 0.38
C ASP A 175 -9.19 -22.79 1.80
N HIS A 176 -9.03 -21.51 2.11
CA HIS A 176 -8.62 -21.01 3.42
C HIS A 176 -9.66 -20.05 4.02
N PRO A 177 -10.88 -20.52 4.33
CA PRO A 177 -11.88 -19.68 4.96
C PRO A 177 -11.42 -19.24 6.36
N VAL A 178 -11.63 -17.97 6.66
CA VAL A 178 -11.25 -17.35 7.95
C VAL A 178 -12.50 -16.72 8.59
N PRO A 179 -13.30 -17.49 9.37
CA PRO A 179 -14.36 -16.93 10.21
C PRO A 179 -13.82 -15.98 11.28
N ASP A 180 -14.65 -15.07 11.80
CA ASP A 180 -14.28 -14.12 12.88
C ASP A 180 -13.83 -14.82 14.18
N THR A 181 -14.14 -16.10 14.35
CA THR A 181 -13.72 -16.93 15.49
C THR A 181 -12.43 -17.74 15.23
N SER A 182 -11.73 -17.47 14.12
CA SER A 182 -10.51 -18.18 13.73
C SER A 182 -9.39 -18.02 14.74
N THR A 183 -8.57 -19.06 14.88
CA THR A 183 -7.32 -19.00 15.64
C THR A 183 -6.24 -18.23 14.88
N GLN A 184 -5.26 -17.67 15.58
CA GLN A 184 -4.12 -17.00 14.94
C GLN A 184 -3.44 -17.89 13.89
N ALA A 185 -3.23 -19.18 14.19
CA ALA A 185 -2.62 -20.12 13.26
C ALA A 185 -3.43 -20.30 11.96
N THR A 186 -4.77 -20.26 12.05
CA THR A 186 -5.65 -20.33 10.88
C THR A 186 -5.54 -19.07 10.03
N VAL A 187 -5.54 -17.90 10.67
CA VAL A 187 -5.36 -16.61 10.00
C VAL A 187 -4.00 -16.51 9.33
N ASP A 188 -2.93 -16.95 10.01
CA ASP A 188 -1.56 -16.96 9.49
C ASP A 188 -1.43 -17.88 8.28
N ALA A 189 -2.02 -19.09 8.35
CA ALA A 189 -2.00 -20.04 7.25
C ALA A 189 -2.73 -19.49 6.01
N ALA A 190 -3.90 -18.89 6.19
CA ALA A 190 -4.66 -18.27 5.11
C ALA A 190 -3.90 -17.07 4.50
N THR A 191 -3.37 -16.18 5.35
CA THR A 191 -2.55 -15.03 4.92
C THR A 191 -1.36 -15.49 4.10
N LYS A 192 -0.65 -16.53 4.57
CA LYS A 192 0.49 -17.11 3.86
C LYS A 192 0.07 -17.67 2.50
N ALA A 193 -0.99 -18.48 2.44
CA ALA A 193 -1.47 -19.07 1.20
C ALA A 193 -1.84 -18.03 0.15
N ILE A 194 -2.55 -16.96 0.55
CA ILE A 194 -2.91 -15.85 -0.36
C ILE A 194 -1.66 -15.12 -0.85
N ASN A 195 -0.73 -14.77 0.05
CA ASN A 195 0.51 -14.09 -0.33
C ASN A 195 1.39 -14.95 -1.26
N GLU A 196 1.47 -16.26 -1.04
CA GLU A 196 2.17 -17.18 -1.93
C GLU A 196 1.52 -17.30 -3.31
N ALA A 197 0.20 -17.15 -3.42
CA ALA A 197 -0.48 -17.12 -4.70
C ALA A 197 -0.27 -15.77 -5.41
N LEU A 198 -0.31 -14.65 -4.68
CA LEU A 198 -0.03 -13.31 -5.20
C LEU A 198 1.37 -13.21 -5.81
N THR A 199 2.40 -13.81 -5.17
CA THR A 199 3.77 -13.80 -5.72
C THR A 199 3.95 -14.70 -6.94
N LYS A 200 3.00 -15.59 -7.22
CA LYS A 200 3.03 -16.51 -8.38
C LYS A 200 2.11 -16.05 -9.52
N LEU A 201 1.59 -14.83 -9.45
CA LEU A 201 0.84 -14.24 -10.55
C LEU A 201 1.74 -14.14 -11.79
N VAL A 202 1.17 -14.51 -12.94
CA VAL A 202 1.84 -14.42 -14.23
C VAL A 202 1.01 -13.46 -15.07
N LYS A 203 1.61 -12.38 -15.56
CA LYS A 203 0.94 -11.47 -16.50
C LYS A 203 0.50 -12.27 -17.73
N ALA A 204 -0.72 -12.05 -18.19
CA ALA A 204 -1.09 -12.50 -19.52
C ALA A 204 -0.29 -11.62 -20.48
N THR A 205 0.71 -12.16 -21.16
CA THR A 205 1.37 -11.45 -22.26
C THR A 205 0.29 -11.17 -23.30
N THR A 206 -0.25 -9.96 -23.33
CA THR A 206 -1.06 -9.54 -24.49
C THR A 206 -0.15 -9.03 -25.60
N ASP A 207 1.00 -8.47 -25.22
CA ASP A 207 2.01 -8.02 -26.15
C ASP A 207 3.13 -9.05 -26.27
N VAL A 208 3.22 -9.64 -27.46
CA VAL A 208 4.31 -10.51 -27.92
C VAL A 208 4.95 -9.92 -29.18
N THR A 209 4.48 -8.74 -29.58
CA THR A 209 4.96 -8.02 -30.74
C THR A 209 6.07 -7.09 -30.30
N ALA A 210 6.98 -6.82 -31.21
CA ALA A 210 8.05 -5.90 -30.91
C ALA A 210 7.68 -4.50 -31.43
N PRO A 211 8.28 -3.44 -30.89
CA PRO A 211 8.14 -2.10 -31.44
C PRO A 211 8.42 -2.07 -32.94
N GLU A 212 7.55 -1.42 -33.70
CA GLU A 212 7.69 -1.24 -35.13
C GLU A 212 8.39 0.09 -35.43
N ILE A 213 9.37 0.06 -36.33
CA ILE A 213 10.03 1.27 -36.84
C ILE A 213 9.43 1.62 -38.19
N SER A 214 8.96 2.86 -38.32
CA SER A 214 8.41 3.43 -39.54
C SER A 214 9.04 4.79 -39.84
N GLU A 215 8.73 5.33 -41.01
CA GLU A 215 9.18 6.67 -41.43
C GLU A 215 10.71 6.87 -41.32
N LEU A 216 11.49 5.80 -41.48
CA LEU A 216 12.94 5.89 -41.49
C LEU A 216 13.36 6.75 -42.69
N ASP A 217 13.79 7.97 -42.38
CA ASP A 217 14.24 8.96 -43.34
C ASP A 217 15.69 9.31 -43.04
N VAL A 218 16.58 8.71 -43.82
CA VAL A 218 18.01 8.96 -43.77
C VAL A 218 18.33 10.15 -44.67
N THR A 219 17.95 11.34 -44.19
CA THR A 219 18.19 12.61 -44.90
C THR A 219 19.36 13.35 -44.26
N PHE A 220 20.52 13.30 -44.91
CA PHE A 220 21.70 14.05 -44.48
C PHE A 220 21.67 15.48 -45.03
N THR A 221 20.83 16.34 -44.46
CA THR A 221 20.64 17.71 -44.96
C THR A 221 21.97 18.47 -45.01
N GLU A 222 22.35 18.95 -46.20
CA GLU A 222 23.47 19.88 -46.40
C GLU A 222 23.01 21.30 -46.09
N GLU A 223 22.92 21.63 -44.81
CA GLU A 223 22.74 23.02 -44.41
C GLU A 223 24.11 23.66 -44.17
N VAL A 224 24.41 24.72 -44.92
CA VAL A 224 25.66 25.47 -44.79
C VAL A 224 25.73 26.07 -43.38
N GLY A 225 26.60 25.52 -42.53
CA GLY A 225 26.83 25.99 -41.15
C GLY A 225 26.21 25.15 -40.03
N ALA A 226 25.59 23.99 -40.33
CA ALA A 226 25.13 23.05 -39.30
C ALA A 226 26.29 22.19 -38.76
N ASP A 227 26.47 22.12 -37.43
CA ASP A 227 27.57 21.35 -36.83
C ASP A 227 27.30 19.83 -36.74
N GLU A 228 26.10 19.40 -37.15
CA GLU A 228 25.63 18.02 -37.08
C GLU A 228 24.79 17.61 -38.30
N LYS A 229 24.75 16.30 -38.55
CA LYS A 229 23.85 15.63 -39.48
C LYS A 229 22.82 14.84 -38.70
N THR A 230 21.59 14.76 -39.20
CA THR A 230 20.52 14.06 -38.50
C THR A 230 19.96 12.87 -39.29
N ILE A 231 19.48 11.87 -38.56
CA ILE A 231 18.66 10.77 -39.07
C ILE A 231 17.39 10.75 -38.22
N SER A 232 16.22 10.63 -38.85
CA SER A 232 14.94 10.60 -38.13
C SER A 232 14.15 9.35 -38.47
N TYR A 233 13.42 8.85 -37.48
CA TYR A 233 12.44 7.77 -37.65
C TYR A 233 11.38 7.84 -36.57
N THR A 234 10.28 7.12 -36.77
CA THR A 234 9.19 6.97 -35.80
C THR A 234 9.21 5.53 -35.29
N VAL A 235 9.13 5.35 -33.98
CA VAL A 235 8.91 4.03 -33.37
C VAL A 235 7.55 4.01 -32.70
N THR A 236 6.80 2.95 -32.95
CA THR A 236 5.44 2.75 -32.44
C THR A 236 5.32 1.37 -31.83
N ASP A 237 4.60 1.29 -30.72
CA ASP A 237 4.18 0.06 -30.08
C ASP A 237 2.69 0.20 -29.71
N ALA A 238 1.83 -0.59 -30.35
CA ALA A 238 0.38 -0.40 -30.23
C ALA A 238 -0.16 -0.95 -28.90
N ASP A 239 0.49 -1.96 -28.35
CA ASP A 239 0.02 -2.79 -27.26
C ASP A 239 0.74 -2.49 -25.94
N SER A 240 2.02 -2.12 -25.96
CA SER A 240 2.79 -1.74 -24.77
C SER A 240 3.33 -0.29 -24.84
N TYR A 241 4.15 0.08 -23.87
CA TYR A 241 4.87 1.36 -23.86
C TYR A 241 6.32 1.13 -24.29
N LEU A 242 6.95 2.15 -24.86
CA LEU A 242 8.33 2.08 -25.31
C LEU A 242 9.34 2.13 -24.16
N ASP A 243 10.41 1.33 -24.23
CA ASP A 243 11.58 1.51 -23.38
C ASP A 243 12.49 2.60 -23.96
N PHE A 244 12.39 3.80 -23.39
CA PHE A 244 13.19 4.94 -23.81
C PHE A 244 14.70 4.80 -23.56
N ASP A 245 15.13 3.93 -22.64
CA ASP A 245 16.55 3.70 -22.38
C ASP A 245 17.19 2.93 -23.54
N THR A 246 16.49 1.92 -24.09
CA THR A 246 16.96 1.21 -25.28
C THR A 246 16.90 2.09 -26.53
N ILE A 247 15.89 2.95 -26.68
CA ILE A 247 15.83 3.93 -27.79
C ILE A 247 17.02 4.88 -27.75
N LYS A 248 17.38 5.39 -26.57
CA LYS A 248 18.48 6.37 -26.43
C LYS A 248 19.86 5.73 -26.43
N ASN A 249 19.96 4.41 -26.37
CA ASN A 249 21.23 3.70 -26.41
C ASN A 249 21.87 3.82 -27.80
N ILE A 250 22.91 4.64 -27.91
CA ILE A 250 23.61 4.90 -29.19
C ILE A 250 24.18 3.62 -29.84
N ASN A 251 24.41 2.56 -29.07
CA ASN A 251 24.95 1.29 -29.59
C ASN A 251 23.94 0.49 -30.42
N ASN A 252 22.66 0.86 -30.39
CA ASN A 252 21.60 0.26 -31.20
C ASN A 252 21.61 0.74 -32.66
N TYR A 253 22.52 1.64 -33.00
CA TYR A 253 22.62 2.28 -34.31
C TYR A 253 23.99 2.07 -34.94
N THR A 254 24.00 1.67 -36.20
CA THR A 254 25.23 1.52 -36.98
C THR A 254 25.10 2.15 -38.35
N PHE A 255 26.22 2.60 -38.90
CA PHE A 255 26.31 3.05 -40.29
C PHE A 255 27.42 2.30 -41.00
N ALA A 256 27.16 1.74 -42.18
CA ALA A 256 28.06 0.84 -42.89
C ALA A 256 28.54 -0.36 -42.02
N GLY A 257 27.72 -0.81 -41.08
CA GLY A 257 28.04 -1.92 -40.17
C GLY A 257 29.03 -1.60 -39.05
N ILE A 258 29.36 -0.33 -38.83
CA ILE A 258 30.18 0.13 -37.71
C ILE A 258 29.38 1.06 -36.80
N ALA A 259 29.77 1.14 -35.52
CA ALA A 259 29.18 2.06 -34.56
C ALA A 259 29.26 3.51 -35.07
N LEU A 260 28.25 4.32 -34.71
CA LEU A 260 28.23 5.73 -35.06
C LEU A 260 29.44 6.47 -34.44
N PRO A 261 29.92 7.56 -35.08
CA PRO A 261 31.06 8.33 -34.59
C PRO A 261 30.90 8.81 -33.15
N ALA A 262 32.03 8.95 -32.44
CA ALA A 262 32.04 9.47 -31.09
C ALA A 262 31.41 10.87 -31.02
N GLY A 263 30.59 11.10 -30.00
CA GLY A 263 29.81 12.33 -29.84
C GLY A 263 28.43 12.28 -30.52
N SER A 264 28.08 11.19 -31.21
CA SER A 264 26.71 10.99 -31.68
C SER A 264 25.74 10.85 -30.50
N THR A 265 24.56 11.43 -30.63
CA THR A 265 23.53 11.42 -29.58
C THR A 265 22.16 11.09 -30.15
N VAL A 266 21.23 10.68 -29.29
CA VAL A 266 19.85 10.35 -29.64
C VAL A 266 18.92 11.21 -28.81
N THR A 267 17.99 11.89 -29.47
CA THR A 267 16.92 12.65 -28.83
C THR A 267 15.56 12.11 -29.27
N THR A 268 14.55 12.37 -28.46
CA THR A 268 13.16 11.98 -28.71
C THR A 268 12.26 13.19 -28.48
N ASP A 269 11.16 13.31 -29.20
CA ASP A 269 10.15 14.34 -28.97
C ASP A 269 9.22 14.06 -27.76
N ALA A 270 9.43 12.92 -27.11
CA ALA A 270 8.64 12.50 -25.96
C ALA A 270 8.63 13.52 -24.81
N ALA A 271 7.42 13.90 -24.40
CA ALA A 271 7.18 14.77 -23.24
C ALA A 271 7.15 14.01 -21.89
N THR A 272 6.93 12.69 -21.91
CA THR A 272 6.79 11.76 -20.77
C THR A 272 7.38 10.39 -21.11
N VAL A 273 7.66 9.54 -20.10
CA VAL A 273 8.26 8.20 -20.29
C VAL A 273 7.26 7.09 -20.65
N GLU A 274 5.95 7.34 -20.56
CA GLU A 274 4.91 6.39 -20.96
C GLU A 274 4.29 6.83 -22.29
N GLN A 275 4.87 6.40 -23.40
CA GLN A 275 4.38 6.67 -24.75
C GLN A 275 4.42 5.41 -25.60
N LYS A 276 3.42 5.32 -26.47
CA LYS A 276 3.24 4.26 -27.45
C LYS A 276 3.82 4.61 -28.83
N GLU A 277 4.21 5.86 -29.01
CA GLU A 277 4.81 6.37 -30.24
C GLU A 277 5.75 7.52 -29.88
N THR A 278 6.91 7.62 -30.52
CA THR A 278 7.78 8.80 -30.43
C THR A 278 8.60 8.97 -31.70
N LYS A 279 8.90 10.22 -32.03
CA LYS A 279 9.86 10.56 -33.06
C LYS A 279 11.26 10.58 -32.47
N VAL A 280 12.16 9.83 -33.10
CA VAL A 280 13.57 9.74 -32.71
C VAL A 280 14.41 10.54 -33.69
N THR A 281 15.31 11.37 -33.16
CA THR A 281 16.33 12.08 -33.95
C THR A 281 17.71 11.68 -33.47
N ILE A 282 18.52 11.15 -34.38
CA ILE A 282 19.92 10.82 -34.12
C ILE A 282 20.76 11.96 -34.67
N HIS A 283 21.66 12.48 -33.84
CA HIS A 283 22.54 13.58 -34.16
C HIS A 283 23.96 13.05 -34.30
N ILE A 284 24.57 13.29 -35.46
CA ILE A 284 25.93 12.84 -35.80
C ILE A 284 26.79 14.10 -36.00
N PRO A 285 27.81 14.35 -35.16
CA PRO A 285 28.66 15.52 -35.30
C PRO A 285 29.41 15.51 -36.63
N VAL A 286 29.34 16.61 -37.39
CA VAL A 286 30.05 16.74 -38.67
C VAL A 286 31.56 16.65 -38.47
N SER A 287 32.07 17.22 -37.37
CA SER A 287 33.48 17.17 -37.00
C SER A 287 34.02 15.76 -36.74
N ALA A 288 33.14 14.79 -36.46
CA ALA A 288 33.53 13.41 -36.17
C ALA A 288 33.65 12.55 -37.44
N VAL A 289 33.32 13.08 -38.62
CA VAL A 289 33.36 12.34 -39.89
C VAL A 289 34.36 12.95 -40.86
N SER A 290 35.39 12.19 -41.19
CA SER A 290 36.57 12.66 -41.92
C SER A 290 36.57 12.35 -43.42
N LYS A 291 35.56 11.64 -43.92
CA LYS A 291 35.38 11.28 -45.33
C LYS A 291 33.93 10.91 -45.62
N THR A 292 33.49 11.08 -46.87
CA THR A 292 32.22 10.54 -47.36
C THR A 292 32.25 9.01 -47.24
N VAL A 293 31.19 8.45 -46.65
CA VAL A 293 31.01 7.01 -46.53
C VAL A 293 29.62 6.67 -47.07
N ASP A 294 29.60 5.82 -48.10
CA ASP A 294 28.37 5.19 -48.57
C ASP A 294 28.11 3.94 -47.75
N GLY A 295 26.88 3.75 -47.29
CA GLY A 295 26.61 2.66 -46.37
C GLY A 295 25.15 2.39 -46.11
N VAL A 296 24.94 1.32 -45.35
CA VAL A 296 23.64 0.97 -44.81
C VAL A 296 23.57 1.51 -43.39
N PHE A 297 22.57 2.34 -43.12
CA PHE A 297 22.17 2.65 -41.76
C PHE A 297 21.30 1.52 -41.22
N ALA A 298 21.59 1.04 -40.01
CA ALA A 298 20.85 -0.05 -39.39
C ALA A 298 20.46 0.30 -37.95
N ILE A 299 19.24 -0.08 -37.57
CA ILE A 299 18.67 0.05 -36.23
C ILE A 299 18.32 -1.35 -35.71
N SER A 300 18.74 -1.67 -34.49
CA SER A 300 18.41 -2.95 -33.82
C SER A 300 18.52 -2.84 -32.31
N GLY A 301 17.75 -3.62 -31.56
CA GLY A 301 17.87 -3.68 -30.09
C GLY A 301 17.00 -2.65 -29.35
N ILE A 302 15.99 -2.12 -30.02
CA ILE A 302 14.94 -1.27 -29.42
C ILE A 302 13.92 -2.20 -28.76
N GLU A 303 13.63 -1.95 -27.49
CA GLU A 303 12.72 -2.75 -26.66
C GLU A 303 11.48 -1.94 -26.26
N ASP A 304 10.38 -2.64 -26.01
CA ASP A 304 9.27 -2.13 -25.22
C ASP A 304 9.50 -2.37 -23.72
N VAL A 305 8.59 -1.89 -22.86
CA VAL A 305 8.64 -2.11 -21.40
C VAL A 305 8.44 -3.56 -20.99
N ASP A 306 7.97 -4.41 -21.90
CA ASP A 306 7.76 -5.84 -21.69
C ASP A 306 8.95 -6.70 -22.19
N GLY A 307 9.96 -6.07 -22.81
CA GLY A 307 11.21 -6.67 -23.28
C GLY A 307 11.17 -7.26 -24.70
N ASN A 308 10.15 -6.96 -25.51
CA ASN A 308 10.11 -7.39 -26.90
C ASN A 308 11.03 -6.53 -27.76
N VAL A 309 11.88 -7.16 -28.57
CA VAL A 309 12.95 -6.47 -29.32
C VAL A 309 12.57 -6.31 -30.80
N ASN A 310 12.72 -5.10 -31.35
CA ASN A 310 12.42 -4.80 -32.74
C ASN A 310 13.23 -5.69 -33.72
N THR A 311 12.61 -6.03 -34.85
CA THR A 311 13.38 -6.63 -35.95
C THR A 311 14.31 -5.58 -36.54
N ALA A 312 15.57 -5.95 -36.80
CA ALA A 312 16.56 -5.04 -37.36
C ALA A 312 16.07 -4.45 -38.69
N ILE A 313 16.10 -3.13 -38.81
CA ILE A 313 15.70 -2.40 -40.02
C ILE A 313 16.92 -1.70 -40.61
N THR A 314 17.02 -1.73 -41.94
CA THR A 314 18.14 -1.17 -42.69
C THR A 314 17.66 -0.26 -43.81
N GLN A 315 18.31 0.89 -43.98
CA GLN A 315 18.10 1.77 -45.14
C GLN A 315 19.46 2.22 -45.69
N THR A 316 19.59 2.22 -47.02
CA THR A 316 20.77 2.76 -47.70
C THR A 316 20.75 4.28 -47.65
N GLY A 317 21.87 4.88 -47.26
CA GLY A 317 22.05 6.32 -47.29
C GLY A 317 23.52 6.68 -47.49
N ASN A 318 23.78 7.95 -47.77
CA ASN A 318 25.12 8.46 -48.02
C ASN A 318 25.38 9.60 -47.05
N ILE A 319 26.39 9.47 -46.17
CA ILE A 319 26.78 10.63 -45.36
C ILE A 319 27.79 11.44 -46.16
N ASP A 320 27.30 12.47 -46.85
CA ASP A 320 28.17 13.39 -47.58
C ASP A 320 28.62 14.57 -46.72
N PHE A 321 29.92 14.86 -46.82
CA PHE A 321 30.63 15.97 -46.18
C PHE A 321 31.25 16.92 -47.20
N THR A 322 30.98 16.75 -48.49
CA THR A 322 31.51 17.64 -49.53
C THR A 322 31.03 19.08 -49.29
N GLY A 323 31.91 19.94 -48.77
CA GLY A 323 31.60 21.34 -48.47
C GLY A 323 32.03 21.84 -47.10
N TYR A 324 32.39 20.98 -46.15
CA TYR A 324 33.03 21.42 -44.91
C TYR A 324 34.53 21.63 -45.17
N PRO A 325 35.08 22.84 -44.92
CA PRO A 325 36.51 23.03 -45.08
C PRO A 325 37.21 22.11 -44.10
N ALA A 326 38.01 21.19 -44.64
CA ALA A 326 39.02 20.48 -43.88
C ALA A 326 39.83 21.55 -43.12
N PHE A 327 39.64 21.64 -41.80
CA PHE A 327 40.62 22.34 -40.98
C PHE A 327 41.92 21.56 -41.14
N MET A 328 42.84 22.15 -41.91
CA MET A 328 44.22 21.69 -42.04
C MET A 328 44.85 21.62 -40.64
N VAL A 329 45.52 20.48 -40.40
CA VAL A 329 46.66 20.20 -39.49
C VAL A 329 46.85 21.12 -38.29
#